data_AF-A0A6I1L2B0-F1
#
_entry.id   AF-A0A6I1L2B0-F1
#
_cell.length_a   1.000
_cell.length_b   1.000
_cell.length_c   1.000
_cell.angle_alpha   90.00
_cell.angle_beta   90.00
_cell.angle_gamma   90.00
#
_symmetry.space_group_name_H-M   'P 1'
#
loop_
_entity.id
_entity.type
_entity.pdbx_description
1 polymer ?
#
loop_
_entity_poly.entity_id
_entity_poly.type
_entity_poly.pdbx_seq_one_letter_code
_entity_poly.pdbx_strand_id
1 'polypeptide(L)'
;MPNPLDDPLYYLHNFRQVLDWLRLRYADVLDPEEQHFIQRFDSLPQASQALLVRMVMRKGVHFRAGKLDYAEIGAVQQAVAPLLDEGWVTDQGLLAFDELFGLLQKGEVLDAFGPWIEQPRGNKTDWLAPLSVQFPELRTLRDWCPALGEPLYSLTVMDLCDRLRLMFFGNLYQDWSEFVLADLGIYTYEKVEFCAESRGLRHRDDLHGLLFLHQCQQAFEAGEPLDGVLTQVASLVTDNPWLEKRRAKLLFQVGQYCERSAELGLAASIYRCCAYPGARARLIRVLERQAHFAQALQLALEAQQAPESAAEQQHLLRVVPRLVRKTGGPAARKAKPRDIVRLDLELPLPDPPMSVECCVQAHLSTAAGRLFSPVPAWPGRPAQRGLPPAPRRAVRRLPGPTARRALQNHHPPALPRQMGHPVTVRVLERAE
;
A
#
# COMPACT_ATOMS: atom_id res chain seq x y z
N MET A 1 31.66 -19.41 0.80
CA MET A 1 31.45 -18.85 -0.55
C MET A 1 31.69 -17.36 -0.47
N PRO A 2 32.29 -16.70 -1.47
CA PRO A 2 32.45 -15.24 -1.48
C PRO A 2 31.08 -14.58 -1.31
N ASN A 3 31.03 -13.42 -0.66
CA ASN A 3 29.77 -12.68 -0.52
C ASN A 3 29.39 -12.20 -1.93
N PRO A 4 28.18 -12.50 -2.43
CA PRO A 4 27.76 -12.08 -3.77
C PRO A 4 27.89 -10.56 -3.99
N LEU A 5 27.85 -9.77 -2.92
CA LEU A 5 28.04 -8.32 -2.96
C LEU A 5 29.50 -7.85 -3.09
N ASP A 6 30.47 -8.76 -2.99
CA ASP A 6 31.87 -8.44 -3.26
C ASP A 6 32.10 -8.15 -4.76
N ASP A 7 31.21 -8.63 -5.63
CA ASP A 7 31.16 -8.24 -7.05
C ASP A 7 30.38 -6.91 -7.19
N PRO A 8 31.02 -5.82 -7.68
CA PRO A 8 30.32 -4.55 -7.87
C PRO A 8 29.14 -4.63 -8.84
N LEU A 9 29.04 -5.68 -9.66
CA LEU A 9 27.98 -5.90 -10.64
C LEU A 9 26.90 -6.90 -10.16
N TYR A 10 26.82 -7.21 -8.86
CA TYR A 10 25.82 -8.13 -8.29
C TYR A 10 24.38 -7.82 -8.77
N TYR A 11 24.02 -6.54 -8.87
CA TYR A 11 22.69 -6.10 -9.28
C TYR A 11 22.38 -6.45 -10.74
N LEU A 12 23.38 -6.41 -11.61
CA LEU A 12 23.26 -6.83 -13.00
C LEU A 12 23.10 -8.35 -13.09
N HIS A 13 23.84 -9.11 -12.27
CA HIS A 13 23.67 -10.56 -12.20
C HIS A 13 22.26 -10.94 -11.76
N ASN A 14 21.73 -10.29 -10.72
CA ASN A 14 20.37 -10.53 -10.23
C ASN A 14 19.32 -10.20 -11.28
N PHE A 15 19.50 -9.10 -12.02
CA PHE A 15 18.59 -8.76 -13.12
C PHE A 15 18.63 -9.79 -14.25
N ARG A 16 19.82 -10.27 -14.66
CA ARG A 16 19.96 -11.35 -15.65
C ARG A 16 19.27 -12.64 -15.20
N GLN A 17 19.43 -13.03 -13.93
CA GLN A 17 18.72 -14.20 -13.38
C GLN A 17 17.20 -14.07 -13.50
N VAL A 18 16.64 -12.88 -13.27
CA VAL A 18 15.20 -12.62 -13.47
C VAL A 18 14.83 -12.82 -14.92
N LEU A 19 15.57 -12.23 -15.87
CA LEU A 19 15.28 -12.35 -17.30
C LEU A 19 15.33 -13.81 -17.76
N ASP A 20 16.33 -14.57 -17.30
CA ASP A 20 16.47 -16.00 -17.59
C ASP A 20 15.30 -16.80 -17.01
N TRP A 21 14.88 -16.50 -15.79
CA TRP A 21 13.73 -17.16 -15.16
C TRP A 21 12.43 -16.87 -15.91
N LEU A 22 12.22 -15.62 -16.34
CA LEU A 22 11.07 -15.23 -17.15
C LEU A 22 11.08 -15.91 -18.51
N ARG A 23 12.25 -15.96 -19.17
CA ARG A 23 12.43 -16.67 -20.44
C ARG A 23 12.13 -18.16 -20.29
N LEU A 24 12.49 -18.79 -19.16
CA LEU A 24 12.25 -20.21 -18.93
C LEU A 24 10.78 -20.53 -18.61
N ARG A 25 10.11 -19.71 -17.81
CA ARG A 25 8.76 -20.03 -17.26
C ARG A 25 7.58 -19.36 -17.96
N TYR A 26 7.85 -18.24 -18.63
CA TYR A 26 6.84 -17.38 -19.22
C TYR A 26 7.10 -17.08 -20.70
N ALA A 27 7.92 -17.88 -21.39
CA ALA A 27 8.17 -17.74 -22.83
C ALA A 27 6.88 -17.58 -23.66
N ASP A 28 5.84 -18.33 -23.32
CA ASP A 28 4.52 -18.34 -23.96
C ASP A 28 3.61 -17.17 -23.56
N VAL A 29 3.98 -16.43 -22.50
CA VAL A 29 3.24 -15.25 -22.00
C VAL A 29 3.91 -13.94 -22.42
N LEU A 30 5.22 -13.97 -22.70
CA LEU A 30 5.98 -12.82 -23.19
C LEU A 30 5.54 -12.47 -24.63
N ASP A 31 5.28 -11.19 -24.86
CA ASP A 31 4.99 -10.69 -26.21
C ASP A 31 6.28 -10.46 -27.04
N PRO A 32 6.17 -10.18 -28.35
CA PRO A 32 7.36 -9.98 -29.18
C PRO A 32 8.26 -8.82 -28.74
N GLU A 33 7.69 -7.76 -28.15
CA GLU A 33 8.45 -6.61 -27.64
C GLU A 33 9.31 -7.04 -26.43
N GLU A 34 8.70 -7.75 -25.48
CA GLU A 34 9.36 -8.24 -24.27
C GLU A 34 10.42 -9.32 -24.59
N GLN A 35 10.13 -10.21 -25.54
CA GLN A 35 11.10 -11.19 -26.03
C GLN A 35 12.28 -10.49 -26.72
N HIS A 36 12.01 -9.47 -27.53
CA HIS A 36 13.05 -8.69 -28.18
C HIS A 36 13.92 -7.95 -27.17
N PHE A 37 13.31 -7.28 -26.17
CA PHE A 37 14.04 -6.63 -25.08
C PHE A 37 14.99 -7.60 -24.38
N ILE A 38 14.49 -8.78 -23.98
CA ILE A 38 15.26 -9.82 -23.30
C ILE A 38 16.45 -10.30 -24.17
N GLN A 39 16.27 -10.45 -25.47
CA GLN A 39 17.34 -10.86 -26.38
C GLN A 39 18.37 -9.75 -26.64
N ARG A 40 17.89 -8.52 -26.88
CA ARG A 40 18.77 -7.36 -27.13
C ARG A 40 19.59 -7.02 -25.89
N PHE A 41 19.01 -7.15 -24.70
CA PHE A 41 19.68 -6.81 -23.46
C PHE A 41 20.96 -7.64 -23.29
N ASP A 42 20.90 -8.95 -23.57
CA ASP A 42 22.06 -9.85 -23.51
C ASP A 42 23.16 -9.47 -24.50
N SER A 43 22.80 -8.86 -25.64
CA SER A 43 23.75 -8.47 -26.68
C SER A 43 24.45 -7.12 -26.43
N LEU A 44 23.95 -6.31 -25.49
CA LEU A 44 24.53 -5.01 -25.19
C LEU A 44 25.88 -5.14 -24.46
N PRO A 45 26.77 -4.14 -24.56
CA PRO A 45 27.96 -4.08 -23.72
C PRO A 45 27.60 -4.13 -22.23
N GLN A 46 28.42 -4.79 -21.42
CA GLN A 46 28.16 -4.96 -19.98
C GLN A 46 27.97 -3.62 -19.26
N ALA A 47 28.72 -2.58 -19.62
CA ALA A 47 28.56 -1.25 -19.04
C ALA A 47 27.17 -0.64 -19.34
N SER A 48 26.63 -0.85 -20.54
CA SER A 48 25.30 -0.40 -20.93
C SER A 48 24.21 -1.17 -20.19
N GLN A 49 24.35 -2.50 -20.08
CA GLN A 49 23.43 -3.32 -19.28
C GLN A 49 23.44 -2.87 -17.82
N ALA A 50 24.63 -2.68 -17.23
CA ALA A 50 24.80 -2.21 -15.87
C ALA A 50 24.15 -0.83 -15.65
N LEU A 51 24.33 0.11 -16.59
CA LEU A 51 23.75 1.45 -16.50
C LEU A 51 22.22 1.40 -16.56
N LEU A 52 21.66 0.61 -17.48
CA LEU A 52 20.21 0.44 -17.57
C LEU A 52 19.63 -0.09 -16.26
N VAL A 53 20.23 -1.16 -15.70
CA VAL A 53 19.74 -1.75 -14.44
C VAL A 53 19.86 -0.76 -13.28
N ARG A 54 20.96 0.01 -13.19
CA ARG A 54 21.11 1.09 -12.20
C ARG A 54 20.00 2.12 -12.31
N MET A 55 19.65 2.53 -13.51
CA MET A 55 18.56 3.49 -13.75
C MET A 55 17.20 2.88 -13.38
N VAL A 56 16.92 1.64 -13.79
CA VAL A 56 15.66 0.92 -13.51
C VAL A 56 15.45 0.70 -12.00
N MET A 57 16.51 0.43 -11.24
CA MET A 57 16.43 0.20 -9.80
C MET A 57 16.30 1.49 -8.98
N ARG A 58 16.58 2.66 -9.58
CA ARG A 58 16.49 3.95 -8.88
C ARG A 58 15.08 4.52 -8.98
N LYS A 59 14.71 5.32 -7.98
CA LYS A 59 13.43 6.03 -7.98
C LYS A 59 13.39 7.08 -9.10
N GLY A 60 12.33 7.04 -9.91
CA GLY A 60 12.07 7.99 -10.98
C GLY A 60 12.57 7.50 -12.34
N VAL A 61 12.21 8.22 -13.40
CA VAL A 61 12.59 7.88 -14.79
C VAL A 61 13.57 8.87 -15.41
N HIS A 62 13.78 10.03 -14.79
CA HIS A 62 14.65 11.09 -15.29
C HIS A 62 15.94 11.19 -14.46
N PHE A 63 17.09 11.17 -15.12
CA PHE A 63 18.40 11.18 -14.47
C PHE A 63 19.33 12.18 -15.14
N ARG A 64 19.84 13.12 -14.36
CA ARG A 64 20.93 14.02 -14.79
C ARG A 64 22.21 13.21 -14.96
N ALA A 65 22.94 13.44 -16.04
CA ALA A 65 24.17 12.68 -16.34
C ALA A 65 25.20 12.74 -15.21
N GLY A 66 25.38 13.91 -14.58
CA GLY A 66 26.28 14.06 -13.43
C GLY A 66 25.86 13.29 -12.17
N LYS A 67 24.66 12.70 -12.14
CA LYS A 67 24.17 11.84 -11.05
C LYS A 67 24.25 10.35 -11.37
N LEU A 68 24.78 9.96 -12.53
CA LEU A 68 24.97 8.58 -12.96
C LEU A 68 26.44 8.15 -12.90
N ASP A 69 27.17 8.59 -11.88
CA ASP A 69 28.58 8.28 -11.69
C ASP A 69 28.77 6.95 -10.94
N TYR A 70 29.28 5.92 -11.63
CA TYR A 70 29.52 4.59 -11.09
C TYR A 70 30.87 4.06 -11.59
N ALA A 71 31.78 3.75 -10.66
CA ALA A 71 33.14 3.35 -10.97
C ALA A 71 33.21 2.06 -11.81
N GLU A 72 32.30 1.12 -11.58
CA GLU A 72 32.21 -0.15 -12.28
C GLU A 72 31.65 -0.04 -13.71
N ILE A 73 31.01 1.09 -14.05
CA ILE A 73 30.45 1.35 -15.39
C ILE A 73 31.41 2.21 -16.22
N GLY A 74 32.15 3.11 -15.58
CA GLY A 74 33.05 4.04 -16.26
C GLY A 74 32.31 5.21 -16.91
N ALA A 75 32.71 5.58 -18.14
CA ALA A 75 32.20 6.77 -18.80
C ALA A 75 30.71 6.64 -19.20
N VAL A 76 29.85 7.40 -18.53
CA VAL A 76 28.37 7.39 -18.72
C VAL A 76 27.99 7.61 -20.19
N GLN A 77 28.63 8.56 -20.87
CA GLN A 77 28.33 8.88 -22.26
C GLN A 77 28.58 7.70 -23.21
N GLN A 78 29.56 6.85 -22.90
CA GLN A 78 29.83 5.64 -23.68
C GLN A 78 28.86 4.52 -23.32
N ALA A 79 28.57 4.34 -22.03
CA ALA A 79 27.65 3.31 -21.55
C ALA A 79 26.20 3.56 -22.00
N VAL A 80 25.77 4.83 -22.10
CA VAL A 80 24.40 5.19 -22.50
C VAL A 80 24.17 5.17 -24.00
N ALA A 81 25.22 5.31 -24.82
CA ALA A 81 25.06 5.39 -26.28
C ALA A 81 24.30 4.18 -26.88
N PRO A 82 24.62 2.92 -26.55
CA PRO A 82 23.83 1.78 -27.01
C PRO A 82 22.38 1.78 -26.51
N LEU A 83 22.10 2.38 -25.34
CA LEU A 83 20.74 2.48 -24.80
C LEU A 83 19.91 3.55 -25.53
N LEU A 84 20.56 4.61 -26.01
CA LEU A 84 19.96 5.62 -26.88
C LEU A 84 19.62 5.02 -28.25
N ASP A 85 20.54 4.22 -28.82
CA ASP A 85 20.35 3.55 -30.11
C ASP A 85 19.18 2.56 -30.10
N GLU A 86 19.01 1.80 -29.00
CA GLU A 86 17.86 0.91 -28.80
C GLU A 86 16.57 1.67 -28.43
N GLY A 87 16.66 2.98 -28.17
CA GLY A 87 15.54 3.81 -27.75
C GLY A 87 15.00 3.50 -26.35
N TRP A 88 15.77 2.79 -25.50
CA TRP A 88 15.42 2.47 -24.10
C TRP A 88 15.71 3.63 -23.14
N VAL A 89 16.58 4.52 -23.57
CA VAL A 89 16.87 5.80 -22.96
C VAL A 89 16.69 6.87 -24.03
N THR A 90 16.20 8.05 -23.65
CA THR A 90 16.19 9.25 -24.49
C THR A 90 16.89 10.41 -23.78
N ASP A 91 17.58 11.24 -24.55
CA ASP A 91 18.14 12.51 -24.09
C ASP A 91 17.20 13.72 -24.35
N GLN A 92 16.04 13.48 -24.98
CA GLN A 92 15.01 14.46 -25.30
C GLN A 92 13.76 14.33 -24.39
N GLY A 93 13.94 13.80 -23.18
CA GLY A 93 12.85 13.65 -22.23
C GLY A 93 12.21 14.99 -21.89
N LEU A 94 10.89 15.08 -22.07
CA LEU A 94 10.11 16.24 -21.67
C LEU A 94 9.79 16.17 -20.18
N LEU A 95 9.89 17.30 -19.50
CA LEU A 95 9.64 17.45 -18.08
C LEU A 95 8.47 18.40 -17.85
N ALA A 96 7.52 17.97 -17.04
CA ALA A 96 6.64 18.90 -16.33
C ALA A 96 7.44 19.68 -15.29
N PHE A 97 6.94 20.86 -14.91
CA PHE A 97 7.64 21.70 -13.96
C PHE A 97 7.89 20.99 -12.61
N ASP A 98 6.92 20.22 -12.12
CA ASP A 98 7.06 19.48 -10.85
C ASP A 98 8.20 18.44 -10.90
N GLU A 99 8.40 17.80 -12.05
CA GLU A 99 9.47 16.81 -12.27
C GLU A 99 10.82 17.51 -12.36
N LEU A 100 10.92 18.58 -13.15
CA LEU A 100 12.10 19.45 -13.20
C LEU A 100 12.46 19.93 -11.79
N PHE A 101 11.47 20.41 -11.04
CA PHE A 101 11.65 20.92 -9.69
C PHE A 101 12.26 19.88 -8.76
N GLY A 102 11.89 18.60 -8.92
CA GLY A 102 12.50 17.48 -8.20
C GLY A 102 13.98 17.25 -8.53
N LEU A 103 14.39 17.52 -9.77
CA LEU A 103 15.76 17.28 -10.29
C LEU A 103 16.75 18.40 -9.95
N LEU A 104 16.26 19.63 -9.75
CA LEU A 104 17.08 20.79 -9.47
C LEU A 104 17.41 20.92 -7.97
N GLN A 105 18.57 21.46 -7.65
CA GLN A 105 18.92 21.92 -6.31
C GLN A 105 18.28 23.28 -6.03
N LYS A 106 18.20 23.67 -4.76
CA LYS A 106 17.59 24.96 -4.38
C LYS A 106 18.26 26.16 -5.07
N GLY A 107 19.60 26.16 -5.17
CA GLY A 107 20.35 27.21 -5.86
C GLY A 107 20.02 27.25 -7.35
N GLU A 108 20.02 26.09 -8.01
CA GLU A 108 19.69 25.98 -9.45
C GLU A 108 18.26 26.46 -9.75
N VAL A 109 17.29 26.21 -8.86
CA VAL A 109 15.93 26.78 -8.98
C VAL A 109 15.94 28.30 -8.85
N LEU A 110 16.71 28.86 -7.92
CA LEU A 110 16.83 30.32 -7.77
C LEU A 110 17.48 30.97 -9.00
N ASP A 111 18.51 30.33 -9.55
CA ASP A 111 19.23 30.87 -10.71
C ASP A 111 18.33 30.87 -11.96
N ALA A 112 17.56 29.80 -12.17
CA ALA A 112 16.69 29.68 -13.33
C ALA A 112 15.34 30.42 -13.19
N PHE A 113 14.75 30.45 -11.99
CA PHE A 113 13.37 30.91 -11.75
C PHE A 113 13.27 32.07 -10.75
N GLY A 114 14.39 32.64 -10.31
CA GLY A 114 14.46 33.74 -9.35
C GLY A 114 13.48 34.90 -9.61
N PRO A 115 13.29 35.37 -10.86
CA PRO A 115 12.34 36.45 -11.16
C PRO A 115 10.87 36.15 -10.79
N TRP A 116 10.50 34.87 -10.67
CA TRP A 116 9.14 34.43 -10.34
C TRP A 116 8.99 33.98 -8.87
N ILE A 117 10.05 34.12 -8.06
CA ILE A 117 10.06 33.70 -6.65
C ILE A 117 9.96 34.93 -5.75
N GLU A 118 8.80 35.10 -5.09
CA GLU A 118 8.55 36.22 -4.18
C GLU A 118 9.44 36.20 -2.93
N GLN A 119 9.73 35.00 -2.40
CA GLN A 119 10.57 34.82 -1.21
C GLN A 119 11.80 33.94 -1.51
N PRO A 120 12.88 34.51 -2.09
CA PRO A 120 14.09 33.78 -2.47
C PRO A 120 14.81 33.09 -1.29
N ARG A 121 14.58 33.57 -0.06
CA ARG A 121 15.14 32.97 1.17
C ARG A 121 14.26 31.86 1.76
N GLY A 122 13.05 31.66 1.24
CA GLY A 122 12.09 30.65 1.71
C GLY A 122 12.54 29.21 1.48
N ASN A 123 11.73 28.23 1.91
CA ASN A 123 12.04 26.84 1.64
C ASN A 123 11.75 26.53 0.17
N LYS A 124 12.55 25.63 -0.41
CA LYS A 124 12.37 25.20 -1.81
C LYS A 124 10.91 24.76 -2.04
N THR A 125 10.36 23.91 -1.18
CA THR A 125 8.99 23.40 -1.29
C THR A 125 7.91 24.48 -1.39
N ASP A 126 8.13 25.66 -0.80
CA ASP A 126 7.16 26.75 -0.79
C ASP A 126 7.01 27.40 -2.18
N TRP A 127 8.00 27.20 -3.06
CA TRP A 127 8.02 27.75 -4.42
C TRP A 127 7.32 26.85 -5.45
N LEU A 128 7.10 25.57 -5.13
CA LEU A 128 6.61 24.59 -6.11
C LEU A 128 5.21 24.95 -6.63
N ALA A 129 4.24 25.14 -5.74
CA ALA A 129 2.86 25.42 -6.13
C ALA A 129 2.70 26.68 -7.02
N PRO A 130 3.26 27.85 -6.66
CA PRO A 130 3.11 29.04 -7.51
C PRO A 130 3.84 28.89 -8.86
N LEU A 131 5.04 28.30 -8.88
CA LEU A 131 5.79 28.13 -10.12
C LEU A 131 5.16 27.09 -11.05
N SER A 132 4.63 25.99 -10.50
CA SER A 132 3.91 24.95 -11.27
C SER A 132 2.71 25.52 -12.04
N VAL A 133 1.96 26.44 -11.41
CA VAL A 133 0.84 27.15 -12.07
C VAL A 133 1.32 28.09 -13.17
N GLN A 134 2.47 28.73 -12.98
CA GLN A 134 3.05 29.67 -13.95
C GLN A 134 3.63 28.97 -15.18
N PHE A 135 4.04 27.71 -15.04
CA PHE A 135 4.80 26.94 -16.02
C PHE A 135 4.14 25.58 -16.30
N PRO A 136 2.94 25.55 -16.91
CA PRO A 136 2.21 24.30 -17.17
C PRO A 136 2.78 23.46 -18.33
N GLU A 137 3.64 24.03 -19.17
CA GLU A 137 4.16 23.40 -20.36
C GLU A 137 5.19 22.29 -20.09
N LEU A 138 5.31 21.36 -21.05
CA LEU A 138 6.36 20.35 -21.04
C LEU A 138 7.54 20.82 -21.89
N ARG A 139 8.76 20.77 -21.35
CA ARG A 139 9.99 21.13 -22.09
C ARG A 139 11.15 20.22 -21.73
N THR A 140 12.19 20.21 -22.56
CA THR A 140 13.44 19.50 -22.24
C THR A 140 14.19 20.20 -21.11
N LEU A 141 15.11 19.50 -20.44
CA LEU A 141 15.99 20.12 -19.42
C LEU A 141 16.78 21.30 -20.01
N ARG A 142 17.22 21.19 -21.26
CA ARG A 142 18.00 22.23 -21.95
C ARG A 142 17.20 23.50 -22.16
N ASP A 143 15.92 23.37 -22.50
CA ASP A 143 15.03 24.51 -22.71
C ASP A 143 14.61 25.16 -21.38
N TRP A 144 14.45 24.35 -20.33
CA TRP A 144 14.18 24.84 -18.98
C TRP A 144 15.35 25.58 -18.35
N CYS A 145 16.55 24.99 -18.42
CA CYS A 145 17.73 25.42 -17.69
C CYS A 145 18.98 25.33 -18.59
N PRO A 146 19.11 26.20 -19.62
CA PRO A 146 20.20 26.12 -20.59
C PRO A 146 21.59 26.28 -19.97
N ALA A 147 21.68 26.93 -18.80
CA ALA A 147 22.93 27.17 -18.08
C ALA A 147 23.53 25.92 -17.41
N LEU A 148 22.76 24.83 -17.20
CA LEU A 148 23.27 23.62 -16.54
C LEU A 148 24.28 22.85 -17.39
N GLY A 149 24.16 22.93 -18.72
CA GLY A 149 25.15 22.36 -19.65
C GLY A 149 25.33 20.83 -19.60
N GLU A 150 24.42 20.09 -18.95
CA GLU A 150 24.47 18.62 -18.89
C GLU A 150 23.22 17.97 -19.49
N PRO A 151 23.33 16.75 -20.04
CA PRO A 151 22.17 16.03 -20.57
C PRO A 151 21.32 15.41 -19.48
N LEU A 152 20.03 15.24 -19.80
CA LEU A 152 19.08 14.46 -19.02
C LEU A 152 18.81 13.15 -19.75
N TYR A 153 19.03 12.02 -19.08
CA TYR A 153 18.65 10.72 -19.60
C TYR A 153 17.34 10.27 -18.98
N SER A 154 16.37 9.93 -19.84
CA SER A 154 15.04 9.51 -19.42
C SER A 154 14.78 8.08 -19.87
N LEU A 155 14.34 7.22 -18.94
CA LEU A 155 13.95 5.85 -19.25
C LEU A 155 12.63 5.84 -20.02
N THR A 156 12.62 5.18 -21.16
CA THR A 156 11.42 4.91 -21.97
C THR A 156 10.92 3.48 -21.78
N VAL A 157 11.80 2.58 -21.31
CA VAL A 157 11.52 1.13 -21.14
C VAL A 157 10.98 0.75 -19.75
N MET A 158 10.66 1.73 -18.90
CA MET A 158 10.26 1.47 -17.51
C MET A 158 8.97 0.63 -17.42
N ASP A 159 7.96 0.92 -18.27
CA ASP A 159 6.70 0.17 -18.27
C ASP A 159 6.93 -1.31 -18.58
N LEU A 160 7.83 -1.62 -19.52
CA LEU A 160 8.23 -2.99 -19.84
C LEU A 160 8.93 -3.63 -18.63
N CYS A 161 9.88 -2.93 -18.00
CA CYS A 161 10.57 -3.42 -16.81
C CYS A 161 9.60 -3.71 -15.66
N ASP A 162 8.59 -2.87 -15.46
CA ASP A 162 7.55 -3.07 -14.46
C ASP A 162 6.65 -4.26 -14.79
N ARG A 163 6.34 -4.52 -16.07
CA ARG A 163 5.66 -5.75 -16.49
C ARG A 163 6.49 -6.98 -16.15
N LEU A 164 7.78 -7.00 -16.47
CA LEU A 164 8.68 -8.12 -16.13
C LEU A 164 8.76 -8.33 -14.61
N ARG A 165 8.86 -7.25 -13.83
CA ARG A 165 8.85 -7.27 -12.37
C ARG A 165 7.57 -7.87 -11.82
N LEU A 166 6.44 -7.45 -12.38
CA LEU A 166 5.13 -7.94 -12.03
C LEU A 166 4.97 -9.44 -12.36
N MET A 167 5.50 -9.90 -13.48
CA MET A 167 5.49 -11.32 -13.85
C MET A 167 6.36 -12.15 -12.90
N PHE A 168 7.50 -11.61 -12.47
CA PHE A 168 8.43 -12.29 -11.57
C PHE A 168 7.89 -12.40 -10.13
N PHE A 169 7.51 -11.27 -9.52
CA PHE A 169 7.05 -11.24 -8.12
C PHE A 169 5.53 -11.50 -7.98
N GLY A 170 4.77 -11.43 -9.06
CA GLY A 170 3.30 -11.41 -9.02
C GLY A 170 2.73 -10.12 -8.41
N ASN A 171 3.56 -9.11 -8.14
CA ASN A 171 3.17 -7.84 -7.53
C ASN A 171 4.21 -6.74 -7.82
N LEU A 172 3.86 -5.48 -7.55
CA LEU A 172 4.74 -4.31 -7.74
C LEU A 172 5.23 -3.69 -6.41
N TYR A 173 4.98 -4.30 -5.25
CA TYR A 173 5.53 -3.80 -3.98
C TYR A 173 6.91 -4.38 -3.68
N GLN A 174 7.22 -5.57 -4.21
CA GLN A 174 8.57 -6.12 -4.24
C GLN A 174 9.35 -5.52 -5.40
N ASP A 175 10.62 -5.26 -5.17
CA ASP A 175 11.54 -4.75 -6.17
C ASP A 175 12.81 -5.60 -6.23
N TRP A 176 13.71 -5.21 -7.12
CA TRP A 176 14.95 -5.92 -7.37
C TRP A 176 15.90 -5.95 -6.14
N SER A 177 15.65 -5.13 -5.11
CA SER A 177 16.42 -5.18 -3.86
C SER A 177 16.14 -6.42 -3.01
N GLU A 178 15.05 -7.14 -3.26
CA GLU A 178 14.74 -8.42 -2.58
C GLU A 178 15.87 -9.45 -2.73
N PHE A 179 16.53 -9.48 -3.88
CA PHE A 179 17.70 -10.34 -4.11
C PHE A 179 18.86 -9.97 -3.19
N VAL A 180 19.14 -8.67 -3.05
CA VAL A 180 20.21 -8.16 -2.19
C VAL A 180 19.93 -8.48 -0.72
N LEU A 181 18.68 -8.31 -0.28
CA LEU A 181 18.27 -8.63 1.07
C LEU A 181 18.35 -10.14 1.35
N ALA A 182 18.08 -10.96 0.35
CA ALA A 182 18.25 -12.41 0.44
C ALA A 182 19.72 -12.84 0.49
N ASP A 183 20.56 -12.28 -0.41
CA ASP A 183 21.99 -12.58 -0.49
C ASP A 183 22.75 -12.15 0.77
N LEU A 184 22.32 -11.04 1.39
CA LEU A 184 22.82 -10.58 2.70
C LEU A 184 22.39 -11.47 3.87
N GLY A 185 21.50 -12.44 3.65
CA GLY A 185 20.90 -13.25 4.70
C GLY A 185 19.93 -12.49 5.60
N ILE A 186 19.54 -11.26 5.24
CA ILE A 186 18.52 -10.48 5.96
C ILE A 186 17.16 -11.16 5.79
N TYR A 187 16.88 -11.65 4.58
CA TYR A 187 15.73 -12.52 4.30
C TYR A 187 16.19 -13.91 3.94
N THR A 188 15.67 -14.92 4.64
CA THR A 188 15.87 -16.33 4.26
C THR A 188 14.55 -16.88 3.75
N TYR A 189 14.49 -17.18 2.47
CA TYR A 189 13.33 -17.78 1.82
C TYR A 189 13.47 -19.31 1.80
N GLU A 190 12.38 -20.03 2.09
CA GLU A 190 12.32 -21.48 1.97
C GLU A 190 12.53 -21.89 0.51
N LYS A 191 13.43 -22.84 0.27
CA LYS A 191 13.70 -23.36 -1.08
C LYS A 191 12.68 -24.42 -1.43
N VAL A 192 11.62 -24.00 -2.12
CA VAL A 192 10.57 -24.90 -2.62
C VAL A 192 10.84 -25.26 -4.08
N GLU A 193 10.85 -26.54 -4.39
CA GLU A 193 10.88 -27.01 -5.78
C GLU A 193 9.50 -26.81 -6.41
N PHE A 194 9.45 -26.08 -7.53
CA PHE A 194 8.22 -25.79 -8.26
C PHE A 194 8.25 -26.47 -9.63
N CYS A 195 7.17 -27.15 -10.02
CA CYS A 195 6.98 -27.63 -11.39
C CYS A 195 6.67 -26.46 -12.35
N ALA A 196 6.72 -26.72 -13.65
CA ALA A 196 6.48 -25.71 -14.68
C ALA A 196 5.04 -25.15 -14.64
N GLU A 197 4.09 -25.98 -14.21
CA GLU A 197 2.67 -25.63 -14.08
C GLU A 197 2.39 -24.73 -12.86
N SER A 198 3.33 -24.62 -11.93
CA SER A 198 3.22 -23.77 -10.73
C SER A 198 3.50 -22.31 -11.07
N ARG A 199 2.59 -21.68 -11.84
CA ARG A 199 2.65 -20.27 -12.22
C ARG A 199 1.31 -19.56 -11.99
N GLY A 200 1.38 -18.28 -11.60
CA GLY A 200 0.20 -17.46 -11.33
C GLY A 200 -0.49 -16.94 -12.59
N LEU A 201 0.31 -16.67 -13.64
CA LEU A 201 -0.15 -16.23 -14.96
C LEU A 201 -0.12 -17.42 -15.91
N ARG A 202 -1.25 -17.76 -16.52
CA ARG A 202 -1.34 -18.93 -17.42
C ARG A 202 -1.17 -18.52 -18.88
N HIS A 203 -1.65 -17.34 -19.23
CA HIS A 203 -1.69 -16.78 -20.58
C HIS A 203 -1.45 -15.27 -20.53
N ARG A 204 -1.21 -14.63 -21.68
CA ARG A 204 -1.06 -13.17 -21.77
C ARG A 204 -2.24 -12.40 -21.18
N ASP A 205 -3.46 -12.89 -21.36
CA ASP A 205 -4.67 -12.25 -20.84
C ASP A 205 -4.69 -12.14 -19.32
N ASP A 206 -4.03 -13.06 -18.60
CA ASP A 206 -3.90 -12.94 -17.14
C ASP A 206 -3.00 -11.76 -16.74
N LEU A 207 -1.94 -11.50 -17.51
CA LEU A 207 -1.06 -10.37 -17.26
C LEU A 207 -1.78 -9.04 -17.55
N HIS A 208 -2.55 -8.98 -18.63
CA HIS A 208 -3.42 -7.84 -18.91
C HIS A 208 -4.42 -7.62 -17.77
N GLY A 209 -5.07 -8.69 -17.29
CA GLY A 209 -5.99 -8.62 -16.16
C GLY A 209 -5.31 -8.14 -14.87
N LEU A 210 -4.08 -8.58 -14.61
CA LEU A 210 -3.30 -8.14 -13.45
C LEU A 210 -2.93 -6.65 -13.51
N LEU A 211 -2.42 -6.19 -14.65
CA LEU A 211 -2.09 -4.79 -14.90
C LEU A 211 -3.33 -3.91 -14.79
N PHE A 212 -4.45 -4.36 -15.35
CA PHE A 212 -5.73 -3.67 -15.28
C PHE A 212 -6.22 -3.52 -13.84
N LEU A 213 -6.16 -4.57 -13.02
CA LEU A 213 -6.50 -4.48 -11.59
C LEU A 213 -5.55 -3.55 -10.83
N HIS A 214 -4.27 -3.52 -11.20
CA HIS A 214 -3.32 -2.58 -10.61
C HIS A 214 -3.68 -1.13 -10.94
N GLN A 215 -4.01 -0.83 -12.19
CA GLN A 215 -4.47 0.49 -12.63
C GLN A 215 -5.75 0.90 -11.89
N CYS A 216 -6.72 0.00 -11.74
CA CYS A 216 -7.93 0.25 -10.95
C CYS A 216 -7.61 0.59 -9.48
N GLN A 217 -6.63 -0.11 -8.89
CA GLN A 217 -6.17 0.19 -7.54
C GLN A 217 -5.49 1.56 -7.46
N GLN A 218 -4.65 1.92 -8.44
CA GLN A 218 -4.00 3.24 -8.49
C GLN A 218 -5.03 4.36 -8.65
N ALA A 219 -6.03 4.21 -9.53
CA ALA A 219 -7.13 5.14 -9.70
C ALA A 219 -7.91 5.35 -8.38
N PHE A 220 -8.21 4.25 -7.66
CA PHE A 220 -8.83 4.33 -6.34
C PHE A 220 -7.96 5.09 -5.32
N GLU A 221 -6.66 4.79 -5.25
CA GLU A 221 -5.72 5.43 -4.33
C GLU A 221 -5.48 6.91 -4.66
N ALA A 222 -5.54 7.28 -5.94
CA ALA A 222 -5.48 8.65 -6.44
C ALA A 222 -6.75 9.46 -6.14
N GLY A 223 -7.82 8.80 -5.69
CA GLY A 223 -9.09 9.44 -5.34
C GLY A 223 -9.98 9.73 -6.55
N GLU A 224 -9.84 8.97 -7.64
CA GLU A 224 -10.76 9.04 -8.78
C GLU A 224 -12.21 8.70 -8.39
N PRO A 225 -13.21 9.13 -9.19
CA PRO A 225 -14.61 8.80 -8.94
C PRO A 225 -14.85 7.29 -8.81
N LEU A 226 -15.49 6.89 -7.69
CA LEU A 226 -15.68 5.47 -7.35
C LEU A 226 -16.53 4.71 -8.37
N ASP A 227 -17.49 5.37 -9.01
CA ASP A 227 -18.33 4.80 -10.07
C ASP A 227 -17.50 4.37 -11.28
N GLY A 228 -16.54 5.19 -11.70
CA GLY A 228 -15.58 4.86 -12.75
C GLY A 228 -14.72 3.66 -12.38
N VAL A 229 -14.11 3.69 -11.19
CA VAL A 229 -13.26 2.60 -10.70
C VAL A 229 -14.05 1.29 -10.60
N LEU A 230 -15.25 1.31 -10.02
CA LEU A 230 -16.07 0.10 -9.87
C LEU A 230 -16.52 -0.46 -11.22
N THR A 231 -16.83 0.40 -12.19
CA THR A 231 -17.18 0.00 -13.56
C THR A 231 -16.00 -0.68 -14.24
N GLN A 232 -14.79 -0.13 -14.09
CA GLN A 232 -13.58 -0.76 -14.59
C GLN A 232 -13.35 -2.12 -13.91
N VAL A 233 -13.36 -2.19 -12.58
CA VAL A 233 -13.13 -3.46 -11.86
C VAL A 233 -14.14 -4.55 -12.28
N ALA A 234 -15.39 -4.17 -12.53
CA ALA A 234 -16.44 -5.09 -12.99
C ALA A 234 -16.30 -5.51 -14.46
N SER A 235 -15.62 -4.74 -15.30
CA SER A 235 -15.44 -5.07 -16.73
C SER A 235 -14.37 -6.14 -16.96
N LEU A 236 -13.54 -6.45 -15.96
CA LEU A 236 -12.58 -7.54 -16.05
C LEU A 236 -13.31 -8.89 -16.16
N VAL A 237 -13.09 -9.58 -17.27
CA VAL A 237 -13.50 -10.97 -17.49
C VAL A 237 -12.27 -11.86 -17.31
N THR A 238 -12.33 -12.77 -16.35
CA THR A 238 -11.24 -13.74 -16.11
C THR A 238 -11.81 -15.00 -15.46
N ASP A 239 -11.19 -16.14 -15.74
CA ASP A 239 -11.45 -17.42 -15.05
C ASP A 239 -10.33 -17.78 -14.07
N ASN A 240 -9.35 -16.89 -13.87
CA ASN A 240 -8.19 -17.14 -13.04
C ASN A 240 -8.50 -16.84 -11.56
N PRO A 241 -8.55 -17.86 -10.67
CA PRO A 241 -8.89 -17.68 -9.25
C PRO A 241 -7.94 -16.72 -8.51
N TRP A 242 -6.70 -16.60 -8.95
CA TRP A 242 -5.73 -15.68 -8.36
C TRP A 242 -6.05 -14.21 -8.67
N LEU A 243 -6.50 -13.93 -9.90
CA LEU A 243 -7.01 -12.61 -10.29
C LEU A 243 -8.36 -12.32 -9.63
N GLU A 244 -9.25 -13.30 -9.55
CA GLU A 244 -10.52 -13.18 -8.82
C GLU A 244 -10.31 -12.81 -7.36
N LYS A 245 -9.34 -13.43 -6.69
CA LYS A 245 -8.98 -13.10 -5.31
C LYS A 245 -8.45 -11.66 -5.19
N ARG A 246 -7.69 -11.18 -6.18
CA ARG A 246 -7.23 -9.77 -6.23
C ARG A 246 -8.39 -8.81 -6.44
N ARG A 247 -9.26 -9.09 -7.41
CA ARG A 247 -10.48 -8.33 -7.69
C ARG A 247 -11.36 -8.22 -6.45
N ALA A 248 -11.62 -9.34 -5.77
CA ALA A 248 -12.38 -9.38 -4.53
C ALA A 248 -11.71 -8.56 -3.42
N LYS A 249 -10.38 -8.64 -3.27
CA LYS A 249 -9.63 -7.84 -2.29
C LYS A 249 -9.77 -6.33 -2.55
N LEU A 250 -9.64 -5.90 -3.80
CA LEU A 250 -9.80 -4.50 -4.19
C LEU A 250 -11.24 -4.03 -3.89
N LEU A 251 -12.26 -4.78 -4.32
CA LEU A 251 -13.65 -4.49 -4.00
C LEU A 251 -13.88 -4.40 -2.49
N PHE A 252 -13.29 -5.30 -1.70
CA PHE A 252 -13.39 -5.25 -0.24
C PHE A 252 -12.78 -3.98 0.35
N GLN A 253 -11.62 -3.52 -0.16
CA GLN A 253 -11.00 -2.26 0.27
C GLN A 253 -11.85 -1.04 -0.11
N VAL A 254 -12.42 -1.02 -1.32
CA VAL A 254 -13.34 0.05 -1.76
C VAL A 254 -14.61 0.05 -0.90
N GLY A 255 -15.17 -1.12 -0.58
CA GLY A 255 -16.31 -1.27 0.33
C GLY A 255 -16.01 -0.76 1.74
N GLN A 256 -14.80 -1.02 2.26
CA GLN A 256 -14.36 -0.47 3.55
C GLN A 256 -14.22 1.04 3.54
N TYR A 257 -13.71 1.60 2.43
CA TYR A 257 -13.66 3.04 2.24
C TYR A 257 -15.06 3.65 2.23
N CYS A 258 -16.01 3.10 1.47
CA CYS A 258 -17.41 3.54 1.47
C CYS A 258 -18.03 3.48 2.86
N GLU A 259 -17.79 2.39 3.61
CA GLU A 259 -18.29 2.21 4.97
C GLU A 259 -17.75 3.28 5.95
N ARG A 260 -16.47 3.66 5.81
CA ARG A 260 -15.81 4.72 6.59
C ARG A 260 -16.32 6.11 6.22
N SER A 261 -16.60 6.33 4.94
CA SER A 261 -17.13 7.58 4.39
C SER A 261 -18.65 7.72 4.56
N ALA A 262 -19.30 6.79 5.25
CA ALA A 262 -20.75 6.74 5.48
C ALA A 262 -21.62 6.57 4.22
N GLU A 263 -21.02 6.19 3.09
CA GLU A 263 -21.70 5.82 1.84
C GLU A 263 -22.23 4.37 1.93
N LEU A 264 -23.16 4.13 2.85
CA LEU A 264 -23.59 2.78 3.22
C LEU A 264 -24.30 2.04 2.09
N GLY A 265 -25.03 2.75 1.22
CA GLY A 265 -25.70 2.16 0.06
C GLY A 265 -24.71 1.51 -0.90
N LEU A 266 -23.66 2.25 -1.24
CA LEU A 266 -22.58 1.76 -2.10
C LEU A 266 -21.76 0.66 -1.42
N ALA A 267 -21.45 0.81 -0.13
CA ALA A 267 -20.77 -0.25 0.62
C ALA A 267 -21.57 -1.57 0.59
N ALA A 268 -22.89 -1.51 0.76
CA ALA A 268 -23.75 -2.69 0.71
C ALA A 268 -23.78 -3.33 -0.69
N SER A 269 -23.87 -2.55 -1.77
CA SER A 269 -23.87 -3.10 -3.13
C SER A 269 -22.54 -3.80 -3.44
N ILE A 270 -21.41 -3.20 -3.05
CA ILE A 270 -20.09 -3.79 -3.23
C ILE A 270 -19.96 -5.11 -2.47
N TYR A 271 -20.30 -5.12 -1.17
CA TYR A 271 -20.14 -6.33 -0.36
C TYR A 271 -21.06 -7.49 -0.79
N ARG A 272 -22.20 -7.22 -1.43
CA ARG A 272 -23.07 -8.26 -2.01
C ARG A 272 -22.40 -9.05 -3.13
N CYS A 273 -21.55 -8.40 -3.91
CA CYS A 273 -20.86 -9.01 -5.06
C CYS A 273 -19.39 -9.36 -4.76
N CYS A 274 -18.96 -9.23 -3.50
CA CYS A 274 -17.56 -9.41 -3.12
C CYS A 274 -17.34 -10.78 -2.47
N ALA A 275 -16.53 -11.63 -3.10
CA ALA A 275 -16.16 -12.95 -2.59
C ALA A 275 -14.99 -12.93 -1.59
N TYR A 276 -14.55 -11.75 -1.12
CA TYR A 276 -13.41 -11.67 -0.21
C TYR A 276 -13.82 -12.11 1.21
N PRO A 277 -13.01 -12.92 1.92
CA PRO A 277 -13.35 -13.38 3.25
C PRO A 277 -13.73 -12.25 4.20
N GLY A 278 -14.92 -12.36 4.81
CA GLY A 278 -15.46 -11.35 5.72
C GLY A 278 -16.28 -10.24 5.05
N ALA A 279 -16.42 -10.21 3.73
CA ALA A 279 -17.35 -9.32 3.02
C ALA A 279 -18.80 -9.53 3.47
N ARG A 280 -19.22 -10.79 3.66
CA ARG A 280 -20.55 -11.14 4.18
C ARG A 280 -20.80 -10.58 5.58
N ALA A 281 -19.86 -10.74 6.51
CA ALA A 281 -19.93 -10.15 7.84
C ALA A 281 -20.00 -8.61 7.81
N ARG A 282 -19.26 -7.97 6.90
CA ARG A 282 -19.35 -6.52 6.66
C ARG A 282 -20.70 -6.11 6.10
N LEU A 283 -21.28 -6.86 5.16
CA LEU A 283 -22.61 -6.60 4.61
C LEU A 283 -23.68 -6.65 5.71
N ILE A 284 -23.66 -7.66 6.59
CA ILE A 284 -24.58 -7.73 7.74
C ILE A 284 -24.47 -6.47 8.60
N ARG A 285 -23.25 -6.02 8.91
CA ARG A 285 -23.01 -4.80 9.68
C ARG A 285 -23.54 -3.55 8.96
N VAL A 286 -23.32 -3.42 7.66
CA VAL A 286 -23.79 -2.27 6.87
C VAL A 286 -25.31 -2.23 6.81
N LEU A 287 -25.97 -3.37 6.55
CA LEU A 287 -27.43 -3.48 6.58
C LEU A 287 -28.01 -3.10 7.95
N GLU A 288 -27.36 -3.54 9.03
CA GLU A 288 -27.75 -3.13 10.38
C GLU A 288 -27.60 -1.62 10.60
N ARG A 289 -26.53 -0.99 10.09
CA ARG A 289 -26.32 0.47 10.17
C ARG A 289 -27.34 1.25 9.35
N GLN A 290 -27.84 0.68 8.26
CA GLN A 290 -28.91 1.25 7.43
C GLN A 290 -30.32 0.99 7.99
N ALA A 291 -30.43 0.36 9.16
CA ALA A 291 -31.69 -0.07 9.76
C ALA A 291 -32.50 -1.09 8.94
N HIS A 292 -31.88 -1.78 7.99
CA HIS A 292 -32.47 -2.91 7.26
C HIS A 292 -32.37 -4.20 8.08
N PHE A 293 -32.96 -4.21 9.28
CA PHE A 293 -32.77 -5.28 10.27
C PHE A 293 -33.25 -6.65 9.80
N ALA A 294 -34.37 -6.71 9.07
CA ALA A 294 -34.89 -7.97 8.53
C ALA A 294 -33.92 -8.60 7.52
N GLN A 295 -33.38 -7.81 6.59
CA GLN A 295 -32.40 -8.28 5.61
C GLN A 295 -31.08 -8.70 6.29
N ALA A 296 -30.61 -7.91 7.27
CA ALA A 296 -29.42 -8.25 8.04
C ALA A 296 -29.61 -9.57 8.82
N LEU A 297 -30.79 -9.78 9.41
CA LEU A 297 -31.10 -10.99 10.18
C LEU A 297 -31.15 -12.21 9.25
N GLN A 298 -31.83 -12.10 8.11
CA GLN A 298 -31.88 -13.18 7.13
C GLN A 298 -30.47 -13.61 6.72
N LEU A 299 -29.64 -12.65 6.29
CA LEU A 299 -28.26 -12.93 5.88
C LEU A 299 -27.41 -13.52 7.02
N ALA A 300 -27.62 -13.06 8.26
CA ALA A 300 -26.91 -13.60 9.42
C ALA A 300 -27.32 -15.03 9.78
N LEU A 301 -28.60 -15.40 9.58
CA LEU A 301 -29.08 -16.76 9.77
C LEU A 301 -28.56 -17.70 8.68
N GLU A 302 -28.51 -17.25 7.42
CA GLU A 302 -27.88 -17.98 6.31
C GLU A 302 -26.39 -18.23 6.61
N ALA A 303 -25.66 -17.20 7.03
CA ALA A 303 -24.25 -17.31 7.40
C ALA A 303 -24.02 -18.23 8.63
N GLN A 304 -24.99 -18.37 9.53
CA GLN A 304 -24.89 -19.25 10.70
C GLN A 304 -24.94 -20.74 10.33
N GLN A 305 -25.63 -21.10 9.24
CA GLN A 305 -25.69 -22.48 8.76
C GLN A 305 -24.37 -22.94 8.14
N ALA A 306 -23.68 -22.03 7.45
CA ALA A 306 -22.38 -22.30 6.82
C ALA A 306 -21.42 -21.11 6.99
N PRO A 307 -20.79 -20.95 8.17
CA PRO A 307 -19.81 -19.91 8.41
C PRO A 307 -18.57 -20.08 7.51
N GLU A 308 -18.06 -18.99 6.94
CA GLU A 308 -16.83 -18.94 6.14
C GLU A 308 -15.57 -19.12 7.02
N SER A 309 -15.67 -18.79 8.31
CA SER A 309 -14.55 -18.86 9.26
C SER A 309 -15.01 -18.85 10.72
N ALA A 310 -14.11 -19.26 11.63
CA ALA A 310 -14.35 -19.14 13.07
C ALA A 310 -14.55 -17.68 13.53
N ALA A 311 -13.90 -16.72 12.87
CA ALA A 311 -14.09 -15.30 13.13
C ALA A 311 -15.51 -14.83 12.77
N GLU A 312 -16.06 -15.31 11.65
CA GLU A 312 -17.45 -15.05 11.28
C GLU A 312 -18.41 -15.70 12.26
N GLN A 313 -18.18 -16.96 12.66
CA GLN A 313 -18.98 -17.63 13.67
C GLN A 313 -19.06 -16.83 14.98
N GLN A 314 -17.91 -16.35 15.49
CA GLN A 314 -17.87 -15.51 16.70
C GLN A 314 -18.57 -14.15 16.52
N HIS A 315 -18.53 -13.58 15.31
CA HIS A 315 -19.30 -12.39 14.98
C HIS A 315 -20.82 -12.67 15.07
N LEU A 316 -21.28 -13.75 14.42
CA LEU A 316 -22.70 -14.13 14.37
C LEU A 316 -23.30 -14.41 15.75
N LEU A 317 -22.53 -15.01 16.67
CA LEU A 317 -22.97 -15.22 18.07
C LEU A 317 -23.38 -13.92 18.78
N ARG A 318 -22.83 -12.78 18.38
CA ARG A 318 -23.16 -11.46 18.94
C ARG A 318 -24.24 -10.73 18.14
N VAL A 319 -24.23 -10.89 16.82
CA VAL A 319 -25.08 -10.12 15.91
C VAL A 319 -26.48 -10.72 15.79
N VAL A 320 -26.62 -12.05 15.69
CA VAL A 320 -27.94 -12.70 15.55
C VAL A 320 -28.87 -12.35 16.73
N PRO A 321 -28.48 -12.51 18.01
CA PRO A 321 -29.33 -12.11 19.14
C PRO A 321 -29.68 -10.61 19.19
N ARG A 322 -28.82 -9.76 18.64
CA ARG A 322 -29.05 -8.32 18.56
C ARG A 322 -30.07 -7.99 17.47
N LEU A 323 -29.95 -8.62 16.31
CA LEU A 323 -30.86 -8.42 15.19
C LEU A 323 -32.26 -8.98 15.48
N VAL A 324 -32.37 -10.17 16.10
CA VAL A 324 -33.66 -10.73 16.53
C VAL A 324 -34.41 -9.76 17.44
N ARG A 325 -33.74 -9.12 18.39
CA ARG A 325 -34.35 -8.10 19.25
C ARG A 325 -34.80 -6.87 18.47
N LYS A 326 -34.00 -6.41 17.51
CA LYS A 326 -34.34 -5.25 16.67
C LYS A 326 -35.51 -5.51 15.71
N THR A 327 -35.79 -6.77 15.38
CA THR A 327 -36.96 -7.18 14.59
C THR A 327 -38.16 -7.58 15.44
N GLY A 328 -38.14 -7.33 16.76
CA GLY A 328 -39.27 -7.63 17.67
C GLY A 328 -39.36 -9.09 18.13
N GLY A 329 -38.35 -9.92 17.85
CA GLY A 329 -38.30 -11.30 18.31
C GLY A 329 -37.88 -11.45 19.78
N PRO A 330 -38.06 -12.64 20.37
CA PRO A 330 -37.75 -12.88 21.78
C PRO A 330 -36.25 -12.71 22.07
N ALA A 331 -35.91 -12.28 23.28
CA ALA A 331 -34.53 -12.16 23.70
C ALA A 331 -33.87 -13.55 23.74
N ALA A 332 -32.77 -13.73 23.00
CA ALA A 332 -32.01 -14.97 23.06
C ALA A 332 -31.39 -15.17 24.45
N ARG A 333 -31.40 -16.41 24.94
CA ARG A 333 -30.76 -16.79 26.20
C ARG A 333 -29.25 -16.56 26.10
N LYS A 334 -28.69 -15.76 27.00
CA LYS A 334 -27.23 -15.56 27.07
C LYS A 334 -26.57 -16.88 27.45
N ALA A 335 -25.67 -17.39 26.61
CA ALA A 335 -24.82 -18.52 26.97
C ALA A 335 -23.95 -18.11 28.18
N LYS A 336 -23.83 -19.00 29.16
CA LYS A 336 -22.90 -18.79 30.29
C LYS A 336 -21.49 -18.71 29.69
N PRO A 337 -20.70 -17.65 29.98
CA PRO A 337 -19.31 -17.61 29.57
C PRO A 337 -18.59 -18.87 30.06
N ARG A 338 -17.65 -19.39 29.28
CA ARG A 338 -16.72 -20.39 29.80
C ARG A 338 -15.98 -19.76 30.97
N ASP A 339 -15.81 -20.52 32.05
CA ASP A 339 -15.00 -20.07 33.18
C ASP A 339 -13.55 -19.97 32.69
N ILE A 340 -13.06 -18.74 32.55
CA ILE A 340 -11.66 -18.46 32.23
C ILE A 340 -10.94 -18.27 33.55
N VAL A 341 -9.83 -18.98 33.75
CA VAL A 341 -8.95 -18.76 34.90
C VAL A 341 -8.42 -17.34 34.82
N ARG A 342 -8.85 -16.51 35.76
CA ARG A 342 -8.47 -15.11 35.85
C ARG A 342 -7.37 -14.97 36.88
N LEU A 343 -6.30 -14.29 36.49
CA LEU A 343 -5.21 -13.88 37.37
C LEU A 343 -5.16 -12.35 37.36
N ASP A 344 -5.45 -11.75 38.51
CA ASP A 344 -5.31 -10.31 38.72
C ASP A 344 -3.93 -10.04 39.34
N LEU A 345 -3.19 -9.09 38.76
CA LEU A 345 -1.85 -8.71 39.20
C LEU A 345 -1.82 -7.22 39.52
N GLU A 346 -1.31 -6.88 40.70
CA GLU A 346 -1.02 -5.50 41.09
C GLU A 346 0.47 -5.26 40.91
N LEU A 347 0.83 -4.49 39.88
CA LEU A 347 2.22 -4.21 39.52
C LEU A 347 2.51 -2.72 39.70
N PRO A 348 3.72 -2.35 40.19
CA PRO A 348 4.12 -0.96 40.25
C PRO A 348 4.20 -0.37 38.84
N LEU A 349 3.97 0.94 38.72
CA LEU A 349 4.17 1.64 37.46
C LEU A 349 5.67 1.61 37.11
N PRO A 350 6.08 1.08 35.96
CA PRO A 350 7.48 0.97 35.59
C PRO A 350 8.07 2.36 35.30
N ASP A 351 9.29 2.61 35.79
CA ASP A 351 10.14 3.75 35.41
C ASP A 351 11.51 3.21 34.94
N PRO A 352 11.85 3.29 33.64
CA PRO A 352 11.12 3.93 32.54
C PRO A 352 9.82 3.20 32.15
N PRO A 353 8.87 3.88 31.48
CA PRO A 353 7.61 3.27 31.06
C PRO A 353 7.83 2.07 30.12
N MET A 354 7.20 0.94 30.45
CA MET A 354 7.22 -0.30 29.68
C MET A 354 5.80 -0.74 29.33
N SER A 355 5.66 -1.63 28.34
CA SER A 355 4.37 -2.25 28.05
C SER A 355 3.89 -3.13 29.21
N VAL A 356 2.56 -3.27 29.35
CA VAL A 356 1.95 -4.09 30.40
C VAL A 356 2.40 -5.55 30.26
N GLU A 357 2.56 -6.06 29.04
CA GLU A 357 3.02 -7.41 28.75
C GLU A 357 4.44 -7.67 29.29
N CYS A 358 5.35 -6.70 29.16
CA CYS A 358 6.71 -6.79 29.73
C CYS A 358 6.68 -6.78 31.25
N CYS A 359 5.81 -5.95 31.86
CA CYS A 359 5.66 -5.88 33.31
C CYS A 359 5.16 -7.22 33.88
N VAL A 360 4.14 -7.82 33.24
CA VAL A 360 3.60 -9.12 33.62
C VAL A 360 4.64 -10.22 33.43
N GLN A 361 5.39 -10.24 32.31
CA GLN A 361 6.44 -11.21 32.08
C GLN A 361 7.54 -11.14 33.15
N ALA A 362 8.02 -9.94 33.49
CA ALA A 362 9.04 -9.75 34.51
C ALA A 362 8.57 -10.23 35.88
N HIS A 363 7.34 -9.86 36.27
CA HIS A 363 6.74 -10.28 37.53
C HIS A 363 6.61 -11.80 37.60
N LEU A 364 6.00 -12.44 36.60
CA LEU A 364 5.78 -13.89 36.65
C LEU A 364 7.10 -14.69 36.47
N SER A 365 8.09 -14.14 35.77
CA SER A 365 9.40 -14.78 35.62
C SER A 365 10.19 -14.84 36.94
N THR A 366 9.97 -13.87 37.84
CA THR A 366 10.56 -13.88 39.18
C THR A 366 9.83 -14.84 40.14
N ALA A 367 8.53 -15.09 39.91
CA ALA A 367 7.69 -15.91 40.78
C ALA A 367 7.63 -17.41 40.41
N ALA A 368 7.75 -17.78 39.13
CA ALA A 368 7.44 -19.14 38.65
C ALA A 368 8.46 -19.75 37.68
N GLY A 369 9.61 -19.12 37.46
CA GLY A 369 10.61 -19.52 36.47
C GLY A 369 10.48 -18.77 35.13
N ARG A 370 11.47 -18.89 34.22
CA ARG A 370 11.53 -18.09 32.98
C ARG A 370 10.27 -18.23 32.13
N LEU A 371 9.53 -17.14 31.96
CA LEU A 371 8.43 -17.04 31.02
C LEU A 371 8.89 -16.30 29.77
N PHE A 372 8.60 -16.88 28.61
CA PHE A 372 8.81 -16.22 27.32
C PHE A 372 7.56 -15.40 26.99
N SER A 373 7.75 -14.14 26.61
CA SER A 373 6.66 -13.33 26.07
C SER A 373 6.06 -14.06 24.85
N PRO A 374 4.73 -14.16 24.74
CA PRO A 374 4.09 -14.75 23.56
C PRO A 374 4.26 -13.88 22.30
N VAL A 375 4.80 -12.67 22.44
CA VAL A 375 5.12 -11.78 21.33
C VAL A 375 6.64 -11.69 21.23
N PRO A 376 7.30 -12.41 20.31
CA PRO A 376 8.67 -12.10 19.95
C PRO A 376 8.70 -10.66 19.46
N ALA A 377 9.75 -9.90 19.83
CA ALA A 377 10.06 -8.66 19.15
C ALA A 377 10.47 -8.99 17.72
N TRP A 378 9.50 -9.17 16.82
CA TRP A 378 9.75 -9.33 15.39
C TRP A 378 10.27 -7.99 14.85
N PRO A 379 11.50 -7.93 14.30
CA PRO A 379 11.91 -6.76 13.54
C PRO A 379 11.03 -6.71 12.29
N GLY A 380 10.32 -5.59 12.11
CA GLY A 380 9.59 -5.33 10.86
C GLY A 380 8.33 -6.17 10.67
N ARG A 381 7.25 -5.84 11.39
CA ARG A 381 5.94 -5.95 10.73
C ARG A 381 5.97 -4.97 9.56
N PRO A 382 5.80 -5.41 8.31
CA PRO A 382 5.46 -4.46 7.26
C PRO A 382 4.20 -3.74 7.73
N ALA A 383 4.27 -2.41 7.83
CA ALA A 383 3.09 -1.61 8.08
C ALA A 383 2.05 -2.06 7.06
N GLN A 384 0.94 -2.65 7.52
CA GLN A 384 -0.24 -2.73 6.67
C GLN A 384 -0.48 -1.28 6.25
N ARG A 385 -0.21 -0.94 4.98
CA ARG A 385 -0.52 0.40 4.48
C ARG A 385 -1.98 0.62 4.77
N GLY A 386 -2.25 1.44 5.79
CA GLY A 386 -3.60 1.86 6.10
C GLY A 386 -4.15 2.52 4.85
N LEU A 387 -5.39 2.21 4.50
CA LEU A 387 -6.12 2.95 3.47
C LEU A 387 -5.89 4.46 3.69
N PRO A 388 -5.60 5.23 2.63
CA PRO A 388 -5.39 6.66 2.75
C PRO A 388 -6.51 7.30 3.59
N PRO A 389 -6.18 8.29 4.44
CA PRO A 389 -7.21 9.00 5.20
C PRO A 389 -8.24 9.56 4.22
N ALA A 390 -9.53 9.47 4.58
CA ALA A 390 -10.58 10.06 3.77
C ALA A 390 -10.24 11.55 3.54
N PRO A 391 -10.28 12.05 2.30
CA PRO A 391 -10.09 13.47 2.06
C PRO A 391 -11.14 14.23 2.87
N ARG A 392 -10.70 15.19 3.68
CA ARG A 392 -11.60 16.15 4.32
C ARG A 392 -12.26 16.95 3.21
N ARG A 393 -13.39 16.48 2.67
CA ARG A 393 -14.20 17.28 1.75
C ARG A 393 -14.62 18.52 2.51
N ALA A 394 -14.07 19.67 2.10
CA ALA A 394 -14.61 20.97 2.41
C ALA A 394 -16.09 20.94 1.99
N VAL A 395 -16.99 21.02 2.96
CA VAL A 395 -18.43 21.14 2.72
C VAL A 395 -18.64 22.47 2.00
N ARG A 396 -18.67 22.43 0.66
CA ARG A 396 -19.22 23.51 -0.16
C ARG A 396 -20.71 23.57 0.15
N ARG A 397 -21.10 24.49 1.03
CA ARG A 397 -22.49 24.86 1.24
C ARG A 397 -23.01 25.49 -0.05
N LEU A 398 -23.95 24.80 -0.72
CA LEU A 398 -24.81 25.43 -1.73
C LEU A 398 -25.87 26.28 -1.00
N PRO A 399 -26.24 27.47 -1.51
CA PRO A 399 -27.23 28.33 -0.88
C PRO A 399 -28.64 27.98 -1.38
N GLY A 400 -29.61 27.96 -0.47
CA GLY A 400 -31.04 27.86 -0.77
C GLY A 400 -31.90 28.16 0.47
N PRO A 401 -33.11 28.73 0.32
CA PRO A 401 -33.52 29.86 1.17
C PRO A 401 -34.56 29.53 2.26
N THR A 402 -34.51 30.37 3.30
CA THR A 402 -35.63 30.84 4.16
C THR A 402 -36.59 29.84 4.80
N ALA A 403 -36.48 29.69 6.13
CA ALA A 403 -37.64 29.67 7.03
C ALA A 403 -37.26 30.05 8.48
N ARG A 404 -37.55 31.32 8.81
CA ARG A 404 -37.94 31.94 10.09
C ARG A 404 -37.65 31.29 11.46
N ARG A 405 -37.12 32.21 12.30
CA ARG A 405 -37.50 32.56 13.69
C ARG A 405 -36.91 31.76 14.87
N ALA A 406 -35.92 32.42 15.48
CA ALA A 406 -35.92 32.92 16.86
C ALA A 406 -36.16 31.93 18.01
N LEU A 407 -35.14 31.73 18.84
CA LEU A 407 -35.23 31.85 20.30
C LEU A 407 -33.83 31.93 20.93
N GLN A 408 -33.53 33.13 21.43
CA GLN A 408 -32.83 33.50 22.67
C GLN A 408 -31.56 32.76 23.11
N ASN A 409 -30.50 33.58 23.17
CA ASN A 409 -29.43 33.62 24.17
C ASN A 409 -29.69 32.85 25.47
N HIS A 410 -28.85 31.85 25.74
CA HIS A 410 -28.34 31.58 27.09
C HIS A 410 -26.97 30.90 26.98
N HIS A 411 -25.93 31.59 27.45
CA HIS A 411 -24.70 30.95 27.91
C HIS A 411 -24.95 30.33 29.30
N PRO A 412 -24.51 29.08 29.51
CA PRO A 412 -24.06 28.63 30.83
C PRO A 412 -22.63 28.00 30.75
N PRO A 413 -21.97 27.78 31.90
CA PRO A 413 -20.56 28.10 32.09
C PRO A 413 -19.59 26.92 31.90
N ALA A 414 -18.30 27.25 31.87
CA ALA A 414 -17.20 26.30 31.97
C ALA A 414 -17.35 25.41 33.22
N LEU A 415 -17.28 24.09 33.01
CA LEU A 415 -17.24 23.09 34.07
C LEU A 415 -15.79 22.71 34.43
N PRO A 416 -15.50 22.45 35.71
CA PRO A 416 -14.16 22.25 36.24
C PRO A 416 -13.64 20.81 36.04
N ARG A 417 -12.31 20.66 36.06
CA ARG A 417 -11.60 19.38 36.13
C ARG A 417 -12.18 18.49 37.24
N GLN A 418 -12.79 17.36 36.87
CA GLN A 418 -13.11 16.30 37.83
C GLN A 418 -11.89 15.41 38.04
N MET A 419 -11.37 15.43 39.26
CA MET A 419 -10.48 14.41 39.81
C MET A 419 -11.23 13.07 39.87
N GLY A 420 -10.51 11.98 39.58
CA GLY A 420 -11.04 10.62 39.65
C GLY A 420 -11.52 10.24 41.04
N HIS A 421 -12.60 9.46 41.09
CA HIS A 421 -13.10 8.85 42.32
C HIS A 421 -12.14 7.75 42.82
N PRO A 422 -12.06 7.54 44.15
CA PRO A 422 -11.15 6.59 44.79
C PRO A 422 -11.58 5.13 44.53
N VAL A 423 -10.62 4.31 44.09
CA VAL A 423 -10.77 2.85 44.07
C VAL A 423 -10.71 2.35 45.52
N THR A 424 -11.79 1.72 45.96
CA THR A 424 -11.87 1.09 47.29
C THR A 424 -11.14 -0.25 47.27
N VAL A 425 -10.05 -0.34 48.03
CA VAL A 425 -9.32 -1.59 48.31
C VAL A 425 -9.99 -2.27 49.51
N ARG A 426 -10.40 -3.54 49.37
CA ARG A 426 -10.78 -4.38 50.52
C ARG A 426 -9.65 -5.35 50.82
N VAL A 427 -9.07 -5.19 52.01
CA VAL A 427 -8.23 -6.17 52.66
C VAL A 427 -9.13 -7.29 53.16
N LEU A 428 -8.84 -8.54 52.76
CA LEU A 428 -9.22 -9.70 53.55
C LEU A 428 -7.92 -10.41 53.92
N GLU A 429 -7.60 -10.32 55.20
CA GLU A 429 -6.51 -11.05 55.84
C GLU A 429 -6.68 -12.55 55.62
N ARG A 430 -5.54 -13.24 55.50
CA ARG A 430 -5.46 -14.70 55.53
C ARG A 430 -6.06 -15.23 56.83
N ALA A 431 -6.87 -16.27 56.71
CA ALA A 431 -6.95 -17.30 57.74
C ALA A 431 -6.30 -18.56 57.16
N GLU A 432 -5.21 -18.95 57.84
CA GLU A 432 -4.35 -20.15 57.80
C GLU A 432 -4.50 -21.19 56.69
#